data_AF-A2HPS9-F1
#
_entry.id   AF-A2HPS9-F1
#
_cell.length_a   1.000
_cell.length_b   1.000
_cell.length_c   1.000
_cell.angle_alpha   90.00
_cell.angle_beta   90.00
_cell.angle_gamma   90.00
#
_symmetry.space_group_name_H-M   'P 1'
#
loop_
_entity.id
_entity.type
_entity.pdbx_description
1 polymer ?
#
loop_
_entity_poly.entity_id
_entity_poly.type
_entity_poly.pdbx_seq_one_letter_code
_entity_poly.pdbx_strand_id
1 'polypeptide(L)'
;MTKKIWNIFNLTFIIEIQRYRSSLDAITAAQHNIVFGDNHISRVSYFTCKLLSLFRIELLTFPAYCTVVLQLFDVGCAASLRSKNNRLKYVPLYTYEQDNLSNTPKPRLKIVRILIDACD
;
A
#
# COMPACT_ATOMS: atom_id res chain seq x y z
N MET A 1 -7.69 -0.71 6.03
CA MET A 1 -6.77 -1.48 6.92
C MET A 1 -7.17 -1.25 8.37
N THR A 2 -7.06 -2.24 9.26
CA THR A 2 -7.34 -2.05 10.70
C THR A 2 -6.10 -1.55 11.43
N LYS A 3 -6.25 -0.98 12.64
CA LYS A 3 -5.11 -0.54 13.47
C LYS A 3 -4.12 -1.68 13.77
N LYS A 4 -4.61 -2.90 14.01
CA LYS A 4 -3.76 -4.08 14.26
C LYS A 4 -2.89 -4.41 13.04
N ILE A 5 -3.49 -4.45 11.85
CA ILE A 5 -2.77 -4.72 10.60
C ILE A 5 -1.77 -3.59 10.32
N TRP A 6 -2.13 -2.33 10.63
CA TRP A 6 -1.20 -1.21 10.52
C TRP A 6 0.03 -1.36 11.41
N ASN A 7 -0.14 -1.75 12.68
CA ASN A 7 0.99 -1.96 13.58
C ASN A 7 1.91 -3.09 13.08
N ILE A 8 1.34 -4.20 12.62
CA ILE A 8 2.10 -5.32 12.05
C ILE A 8 2.87 -4.87 10.81
N PHE A 9 2.21 -4.14 9.90
CA PHE A 9 2.84 -3.58 8.72
C PHE A 9 4.05 -2.69 9.08
N ASN A 10 3.92 -1.81 10.08
CA ASN A 10 5.03 -0.93 10.49
C ASN A 10 6.19 -1.71 11.10
N LEU A 11 5.93 -2.79 11.85
CA LEU A 11 6.99 -3.67 12.35
C LEU A 11 7.75 -4.32 11.20
N THR A 12 7.04 -4.90 10.22
CA THR A 12 7.67 -5.50 9.04
C THR A 12 8.44 -4.45 8.24
N PHE A 13 7.86 -3.26 8.02
CA PHE A 13 8.51 -2.16 7.34
C PHE A 13 9.82 -1.74 8.02
N ILE A 14 9.82 -1.60 9.34
CA ILE A 14 11.02 -1.26 10.12
C ILE A 14 12.11 -2.33 9.92
N ILE A 15 11.76 -3.62 9.95
CA ILE A 15 12.71 -4.71 9.73
C ILE A 15 13.38 -4.56 8.36
N GLU A 16 12.61 -4.32 7.30
CA GLU A 16 13.15 -4.12 5.96
C GLU A 16 14.02 -2.86 5.86
N ILE A 17 13.62 -1.77 6.50
CA ILE A 17 14.44 -0.55 6.55
C ILE A 17 15.76 -0.79 7.30
N GLN A 18 15.75 -1.54 8.41
CA GLN A 18 16.98 -1.85 9.12
C GLN A 18 17.90 -2.74 8.28
N ARG A 19 17.35 -3.74 7.58
CA ARG A 19 18.11 -4.57 6.63
C ARG A 19 18.76 -3.72 5.55
N TYR A 20 18.01 -2.78 4.97
CA TYR A 20 18.55 -1.85 3.99
C TYR A 20 19.66 -0.98 4.59
N ARG A 21 19.46 -0.42 5.79
CA ARG A 21 20.48 0.37 6.48
C ARG A 21 21.76 -0.41 6.76
N SER A 22 21.68 -1.72 7.04
CA SER A 22 22.86 -2.57 7.21
C SER A 22 23.70 -2.73 5.94
N SER A 23 23.14 -2.41 4.76
CA SER A 23 23.87 -2.41 3.49
C SER A 23 24.48 -1.05 3.12
N LEU A 24 24.21 0.00 3.90
CA LEU A 24 24.67 1.36 3.66
C LEU A 24 25.90 1.70 4.52
N ASP A 25 26.62 2.75 4.12
CA ASP A 25 27.66 3.34 4.97
C ASP A 25 27.05 3.95 6.24
N ALA A 26 27.88 4.11 7.28
CA ALA A 26 27.42 4.56 8.60
C ALA A 26 26.77 5.95 8.59
N ILE A 27 27.18 6.84 7.69
CA ILE A 27 26.65 8.21 7.61
C ILE A 27 25.24 8.16 7.02
N THR A 28 25.07 7.49 5.89
CA THR A 28 23.76 7.34 5.23
C THR A 28 22.80 6.53 6.09
N ALA A 29 23.26 5.43 6.70
CA ALA A 29 22.43 4.60 7.58
C ALA A 29 21.89 5.35 8.82
N ALA A 30 22.60 6.37 9.29
CA ALA A 30 22.19 7.16 10.44
C ALA A 30 21.13 8.22 10.12
N GLN A 31 20.86 8.50 8.83
CA GLN A 31 19.91 9.54 8.42
C GLN A 31 18.47 9.20 8.80
N HIS A 32 17.66 10.26 8.99
CA HIS A 32 16.23 10.14 9.20
C HIS A 32 15.54 9.76 7.90
N ASN A 33 14.63 8.79 7.98
CA ASN A 33 13.76 8.42 6.87
C ASN A 33 12.42 9.13 7.02
N ILE A 34 11.88 9.64 5.92
CA ILE A 34 10.54 10.22 5.89
C ILE A 34 9.63 9.24 5.15
N VAL A 35 8.56 8.83 5.82
CA VAL A 35 7.51 7.98 5.26
C VAL A 35 6.29 8.85 5.03
N PHE A 36 5.80 8.83 3.79
CA PHE A 36 4.56 9.53 3.41
C PHE A 36 3.38 8.57 3.51
N GLY A 37 2.29 9.00 4.17
CA GLY A 37 1.10 8.19 4.32
C GLY A 37 -0.19 9.00 4.29
N ASP A 38 -1.32 8.32 4.10
CA ASP A 38 -2.63 8.94 4.30
C ASP A 38 -2.89 9.22 5.79
N ASN A 39 -3.73 10.22 6.06
CA ASN A 39 -4.20 10.53 7.42
C ASN A 39 -5.52 9.80 7.75
N HIS A 40 -5.58 8.50 7.47
CA HIS A 40 -6.73 7.69 7.89
C HIS A 40 -6.61 7.33 9.38
N ILE A 41 -7.71 7.36 10.14
CA ILE A 41 -7.70 7.14 11.61
C ILE A 41 -7.15 5.77 12.03
N SER A 42 -7.18 4.78 11.14
CA SER A 42 -6.56 3.47 11.37
C SER A 42 -5.03 3.50 11.37
N ARG A 43 -4.42 4.56 10.84
CA ARG A 43 -2.97 4.78 10.75
C ARG A 43 -2.43 5.64 11.90
N VAL A 44 -3.33 6.16 12.72
CA VAL A 44 -3.00 6.95 13.92
C VAL A 44 -3.02 6.02 15.14
N SER A 45 -1.83 5.73 15.65
CA SER A 45 -1.60 4.82 16.78
C SER A 45 -0.38 5.31 17.55
N TYR A 46 -0.52 5.55 18.85
CA TYR A 46 0.60 5.96 19.72
C TYR A 46 1.77 4.96 19.62
N PHE A 47 1.45 3.66 19.63
CA PHE A 47 2.43 2.59 19.48
C PHE A 47 3.26 2.76 18.20
N THR A 48 2.59 2.98 17.05
CA THR A 48 3.28 3.14 15.76
C THR A 48 4.13 4.39 15.74
N CYS A 49 3.59 5.54 16.17
CA CYS A 49 4.34 6.80 16.18
C CYS A 49 5.59 6.69 17.05
N LYS A 50 5.47 6.07 18.23
CA LYS A 50 6.60 5.86 19.13
C LYS A 50 7.63 4.90 18.53
N LEU A 51 7.16 3.81 17.92
CA LEU A 51 8.02 2.82 17.29
C LEU A 51 8.81 3.44 16.12
N LEU A 52 8.14 4.13 15.19
CA LEU A 52 8.81 4.79 14.06
C LEU A 52 9.86 5.81 14.54
N SER A 53 9.53 6.61 15.55
CA SER A 53 10.46 7.57 16.15
C SER A 53 11.73 6.91 16.72
N LEU A 54 11.61 5.76 17.40
CA LEU A 54 12.77 5.02 17.92
C LEU A 54 13.73 4.58 16.82
N PHE A 55 13.23 4.32 15.62
CA PHE A 55 14.03 3.90 14.47
C PHE A 55 14.41 5.06 13.53
N ARG A 56 14.28 6.32 13.97
CA ARG A 56 14.57 7.51 13.14
C ARG A 56 13.76 7.51 11.84
N ILE A 57 12.47 7.20 11.96
CA ILE A 57 11.51 7.23 10.87
C ILE A 57 10.42 8.24 11.25
N GLU A 58 10.25 9.25 10.41
CA GLU A 58 9.22 10.26 10.56
C GLU A 58 8.04 9.94 9.64
N LEU A 59 6.82 9.98 10.16
CA LEU A 59 5.60 9.76 9.39
C LEU A 59 4.98 11.11 9.03
N LEU A 60 5.09 11.50 7.77
CA LEU A 60 4.41 12.66 7.21
C LEU A 60 3.07 12.23 6.63
N THR A 61 1.98 12.82 7.12
CA THR A 61 0.64 12.48 6.66
C THR A 61 0.07 13.55 5.74
N PHE A 62 -0.62 13.13 4.68
CA PHE A 62 -1.35 14.03 3.80
C PHE A 62 -2.70 14.41 4.42
N PRO A 63 -3.25 15.60 4.09
CA PRO A 63 -4.63 15.91 4.42
C PRO A 63 -5.60 14.83 3.92
N ALA A 64 -6.74 14.70 4.59
CA ALA A 64 -7.77 13.74 4.21
C ALA A 64 -8.16 13.91 2.73
N TYR A 65 -8.43 12.79 2.06
CA TYR A 65 -8.87 12.74 0.64
C TYR A 65 -7.87 13.27 -0.40
N CYS A 66 -6.61 13.54 -0.02
CA CYS A 66 -5.61 14.09 -0.94
C CYS A 66 -4.63 13.06 -1.52
N THR A 67 -4.71 11.77 -1.14
CA THR A 67 -3.71 10.76 -1.57
C THR A 67 -3.68 10.58 -3.07
N VAL A 68 -4.84 10.65 -3.73
CA VAL A 68 -4.97 10.51 -5.20
C VAL A 68 -4.27 11.62 -5.99
N VAL A 69 -3.83 12.69 -5.32
CA VAL A 69 -3.09 13.82 -5.92
C VAL A 69 -1.71 13.98 -5.33
N LEU A 70 -1.54 13.76 -4.02
CA LEU A 70 -0.29 14.05 -3.31
C LEU A 70 0.56 12.82 -3.03
N GLN A 71 -0.03 11.61 -3.01
CA GLN A 71 0.72 10.40 -2.77
C GLN A 71 1.39 9.97 -4.08
N LEU A 72 2.71 10.19 -4.18
CA LEU A 72 3.51 9.88 -5.36
C LEU A 72 3.27 8.45 -5.89
N PHE A 73 3.09 7.48 -5.00
CA PHE A 73 2.74 6.11 -5.39
C PHE A 73 1.39 6.04 -6.12
N ASP A 74 0.36 6.73 -5.63
CA ASP A 74 -0.98 6.69 -6.22
C ASP A 74 -0.98 7.35 -7.61
N VAL A 75 -0.24 8.46 -7.75
CA VAL A 75 -0.17 9.26 -8.98
C VAL A 75 0.78 8.65 -10.01
N GLY A 76 1.99 8.29 -9.59
CA GLY A 76 3.06 7.86 -10.50
C GLY A 76 3.04 6.38 -10.82
N CYS A 77 2.78 5.53 -9.81
CA CYS A 77 2.90 4.07 -9.97
C CYS A 77 1.53 3.42 -10.18
N ALA A 78 0.57 3.69 -9.29
CA ALA A 78 -0.71 3.00 -9.29
C ALA A 78 -1.68 3.49 -10.38
N ALA A 79 -1.50 4.71 -10.90
CA ALA A 79 -2.40 5.29 -11.89
C ALA A 79 -2.45 4.47 -13.20
N SER A 80 -1.30 4.01 -13.68
CA SER A 80 -1.20 3.19 -14.90
C SER A 80 -1.88 1.84 -14.72
N LEU A 81 -1.62 1.16 -13.59
CA LEU A 81 -2.27 -0.10 -13.22
C LEU A 81 -3.79 0.08 -13.07
N ARG A 82 -4.23 1.18 -12.43
CA ARG A 82 -5.66 1.51 -12.30
C ARG A 82 -6.32 1.73 -13.66
N SER A 83 -5.64 2.38 -14.59
CA SER A 83 -6.13 2.59 -15.96
C SER A 83 -6.30 1.25 -16.71
N LYS A 84 -5.27 0.39 -16.68
CA LYS A 84 -5.35 -0.98 -17.25
C LYS A 84 -6.49 -1.78 -16.63
N ASN A 85 -6.58 -1.82 -15.30
CA ASN A 85 -7.65 -2.52 -14.57
C ASN A 85 -9.05 -2.03 -14.99
N ASN A 86 -9.23 -0.71 -15.11
CA ASN A 86 -10.51 -0.14 -15.51
C ASN A 86 -10.89 -0.56 -16.93
N ARG A 87 -9.93 -0.66 -17.85
CA ARG A 87 -10.17 -1.16 -19.21
C ARG A 87 -10.57 -2.64 -19.19
N LEU A 88 -9.83 -3.48 -18.48
CA LEU A 88 -10.08 -4.92 -18.39
C LEU A 88 -11.41 -5.25 -17.69
N LYS A 89 -11.85 -4.41 -16.75
CA LYS A 89 -13.12 -4.60 -16.02
C LYS A 89 -14.35 -4.77 -16.94
N TYR A 90 -14.33 -4.13 -18.11
CA TYR A 90 -15.39 -4.16 -19.10
C TYR A 90 -15.20 -5.21 -20.19
N VAL A 91 -14.10 -5.97 -20.17
CA VAL A 91 -13.88 -7.03 -21.16
C VAL A 91 -14.78 -8.24 -20.81
N PRO A 92 -15.56 -8.77 -21.78
CA PRO A 92 -16.50 -9.85 -21.54
C PRO A 92 -15.89 -11.15 -20.97
N LEU A 93 -14.60 -11.38 -21.21
CA LEU A 93 -13.84 -12.51 -20.65
C LEU A 93 -13.89 -12.57 -19.11
N TYR A 94 -14.06 -11.42 -18.46
CA TYR A 94 -14.12 -11.28 -17.01
C TYR A 94 -15.57 -11.19 -16.49
N THR A 95 -16.53 -11.76 -17.24
CA THR A 95 -17.94 -11.86 -16.84
C THR A 95 -18.17 -13.21 -16.15
N TYR A 96 -18.76 -13.19 -14.96
CA TYR A 96 -18.85 -14.36 -14.06
C TYR A 96 -19.96 -15.35 -14.37
N GLU A 97 -20.65 -15.18 -15.50
CA GLU A 97 -21.84 -15.97 -15.80
C GLU A 97 -21.55 -17.47 -15.90
N GLN A 98 -20.28 -17.85 -16.10
CA GLN A 98 -19.83 -19.25 -16.20
C GLN A 98 -19.19 -19.81 -14.92
N ASP A 99 -18.93 -19.00 -13.89
CA ASP A 99 -18.26 -19.50 -12.66
C ASP A 99 -19.30 -20.08 -11.67
N ASN A 100 -19.14 -21.36 -11.32
CA ASN A 100 -19.92 -22.07 -10.27
C ASN A 100 -19.49 -21.65 -8.84
N LEU A 101 -19.50 -20.35 -8.58
CA LEU A 101 -19.15 -19.75 -7.29
C LEU A 101 -20.35 -19.02 -6.69
N SER A 102 -20.38 -18.93 -5.36
CA SER A 102 -21.36 -18.09 -4.66
C SER A 102 -21.14 -16.60 -4.97
N ASN A 103 -22.15 -15.77 -4.71
CA ASN A 103 -22.14 -14.36 -5.13
C ASN A 103 -21.02 -13.52 -4.49
N THR A 104 -20.50 -13.93 -3.32
CA THR A 104 -19.44 -13.21 -2.58
C THR A 104 -18.02 -13.43 -3.14
N PRO A 105 -17.57 -14.67 -3.43
CA PRO A 105 -16.25 -14.92 -4.02
C PRO A 105 -16.12 -14.48 -5.48
N LYS A 106 -17.22 -14.43 -6.25
CA LYS A 106 -17.22 -13.98 -7.65
C LYS A 106 -16.51 -12.63 -7.82
N PRO A 107 -16.97 -11.52 -7.21
CA PRO A 107 -16.30 -10.20 -7.23
C PRO A 107 -14.79 -10.24 -6.97
N ARG A 108 -14.35 -11.09 -6.02
CA ARG A 108 -12.95 -11.22 -5.62
C ARG A 108 -12.12 -11.90 -6.71
N LEU A 109 -12.62 -13.00 -7.28
CA LEU A 109 -11.96 -13.70 -8.38
C LEU A 109 -11.82 -12.81 -9.62
N LYS A 110 -12.84 -12.00 -9.90
CA LYS A 110 -12.81 -10.78 -10.75
C LYS A 110 -11.54 -9.99 -10.67
N ILE A 111 -11.42 -9.40 -9.50
CA ILE A 111 -10.38 -8.45 -9.18
C ILE A 111 -9.01 -9.13 -9.28
N VAL A 112 -8.89 -10.37 -8.81
CA VAL A 112 -7.63 -11.13 -8.90
C VAL A 112 -7.24 -11.42 -10.35
N ARG A 113 -8.15 -11.95 -11.19
CA ARG A 113 -7.87 -12.23 -12.61
C ARG A 113 -7.47 -10.96 -13.36
N ILE A 114 -8.23 -9.88 -13.18
CA ILE A 114 -7.92 -8.58 -13.79
C ILE A 114 -6.54 -8.07 -13.33
N LEU A 115 -6.22 -8.19 -12.03
CA LEU A 115 -4.94 -7.72 -11.50
C LEU A 115 -3.76 -8.49 -12.06
N ILE A 116 -3.88 -9.81 -12.21
CA ILE A 116 -2.83 -10.65 -12.82
C ILE A 116 -2.57 -10.15 -14.25
N ASP A 117 -3.63 -10.08 -15.06
CA ASP A 117 -3.50 -9.70 -16.48
C ASP A 117 -3.13 -8.22 -16.69
N ALA A 118 -3.36 -7.35 -15.70
CA ALA A 118 -2.93 -5.96 -15.76
C ALA A 118 -1.46 -5.75 -15.37
N CYS A 119 -0.90 -6.68 -14.60
CA CYS A 119 0.50 -6.69 -14.19
C CYS A 119 1.43 -7.26 -15.28
N ASP A 120 0.90 -8.13 -16.15
CA ASP A 120 1.55 -8.53 -17.40
C ASP A 120 1.60 -7.37 -18.43
#